data_AF-A0A443YVX2-F1
#
_entry.id   AF-A0A443YVX2-F1
#
_cell.length_a   1.000
_cell.length_b   1.000
_cell.length_c   1.000
_cell.angle_alpha   90.00
_cell.angle_beta   90.00
_cell.angle_gamma   90.00
#
_symmetry.space_group_name_H-M   'P 1'
#
loop_
_entity.id
_entity.type
_entity.pdbx_description
1 polymer ?
#
loop_
_entity_poly.entity_id
_entity_poly.type
_entity_poly.pdbx_seq_one_letter_code
_entity_poly.pdbx_strand_id
1 'polypeptide(L)'
;MKPNLSSAMLALLVAASSAYATTHSRTSRVVYFWDDDIEKNVCLAEELYVDCQVGEGECFQETAIGFRQLYDRQNCRVSLFEENGF
;
A
#
# COMPACT_ATOMS: atom_id res chain seq x y z
N MET A 1 -37.14 -38.57 -33.38
CA MET A 1 -36.86 -37.57 -32.32
C MET A 1 -35.36 -37.60 -32.05
N LYS A 2 -34.63 -36.53 -32.41
CA LYS A 2 -33.19 -36.38 -32.14
C LYS A 2 -33.04 -35.58 -30.83
N PRO A 3 -32.22 -36.01 -29.86
CA PRO A 3 -31.98 -35.22 -28.66
C PRO A 3 -31.01 -34.07 -28.99
N ASN A 4 -31.43 -32.84 -28.73
CA ASN A 4 -30.63 -31.64 -28.87
C ASN A 4 -29.61 -31.59 -27.73
N LEU A 5 -28.35 -31.88 -28.09
CA LEU A 5 -27.18 -31.87 -27.23
C LEU A 5 -26.63 -30.44 -27.09
N SER A 6 -27.45 -29.49 -26.65
CA SER A 6 -27.10 -28.05 -26.69
C SER A 6 -27.14 -27.34 -25.34
N SER A 7 -27.23 -28.06 -24.22
CA SER A 7 -27.35 -27.44 -22.89
C SER A 7 -26.14 -27.65 -21.96
N ALA A 8 -25.02 -28.20 -22.44
CA ALA A 8 -23.87 -28.53 -21.60
C ALA A 8 -22.74 -27.48 -21.60
N MET A 9 -22.93 -26.31 -22.23
CA MET A 9 -21.85 -25.35 -22.48
C MET A 9 -22.05 -23.98 -21.81
N LEU A 10 -22.79 -23.94 -20.70
CA LEU A 10 -23.07 -22.68 -19.98
C LEU A 10 -22.84 -22.76 -18.47
N ALA A 11 -21.97 -23.66 -18.00
CA ALA A 11 -21.69 -23.85 -16.57
C ALA A 11 -20.19 -23.76 -16.20
N LEU A 12 -19.32 -23.26 -17.08
CA LEU A 12 -17.86 -23.31 -16.92
C LEU A 12 -17.17 -21.95 -16.73
N LEU A 13 -17.91 -20.86 -16.54
CA LEU A 13 -17.33 -19.51 -16.49
C LEU A 13 -17.53 -18.74 -15.17
N VAL A 14 -17.88 -19.43 -14.07
CA VAL A 14 -17.98 -18.79 -12.74
C VAL A 14 -16.96 -19.38 -11.78
N ALA A 15 -15.68 -19.32 -12.16
CA ALA A 15 -14.59 -19.79 -11.30
C ALA A 15 -13.27 -19.05 -11.58
N ALA A 16 -13.27 -17.71 -11.65
CA ALA A 16 -12.00 -16.95 -11.67
C ALA A 16 -12.19 -15.46 -11.30
N SER A 17 -13.08 -15.14 -10.36
CA SER A 17 -13.27 -13.75 -9.89
C SER A 17 -13.00 -13.58 -8.40
N SER A 18 -12.12 -14.42 -7.82
CA SER A 18 -11.41 -14.06 -6.60
C SER A 18 -10.08 -13.40 -6.98
N ALA A 19 -10.16 -12.25 -7.65
CA ALA A 19 -9.08 -11.29 -7.55
C ALA A 19 -9.12 -10.83 -6.09
N TYR A 20 -8.27 -11.41 -5.25
CA TYR A 20 -8.00 -10.89 -3.93
C TYR A 20 -7.44 -9.50 -4.15
N ALA A 21 -8.30 -8.50 -4.13
CA ALA A 21 -7.90 -7.15 -3.81
C ALA A 21 -7.39 -7.25 -2.37
N THR A 22 -6.08 -7.50 -2.22
CA THR A 22 -5.34 -7.35 -0.98
C THR A 22 -5.42 -5.87 -0.62
N THR A 23 -6.57 -5.50 -0.06
CA THR A 23 -6.81 -4.20 0.54
C THR A 23 -6.05 -4.23 1.84
N HIS A 24 -4.74 -4.02 1.76
CA HIS A 24 -3.97 -3.71 2.94
C HIS A 24 -4.68 -2.56 3.67
N SER A 25 -4.96 -2.78 4.96
CA SER A 25 -5.77 -1.86 5.75
C SER A 25 -4.98 -0.58 6.02
N ARG A 26 -5.13 0.40 5.12
CA ARG A 26 -4.62 1.76 5.32
C ARG A 26 -5.05 2.26 6.70
N THR A 27 -4.07 2.54 7.55
CA THR A 27 -4.31 2.99 8.92
C THR A 27 -3.90 4.45 9.03
N SER A 28 -4.78 5.28 9.60
CA SER A 28 -4.43 6.66 9.91
C SER A 28 -3.41 6.69 11.05
N ARG A 29 -2.28 7.35 10.83
CA ARG A 29 -1.24 7.53 11.84
C ARG A 29 -0.40 8.77 11.56
N VAL A 30 0.19 9.32 12.61
CA VAL A 30 1.25 10.32 12.46
C VAL A 30 2.48 9.63 11.90
N VAL A 31 3.00 10.18 10.82
CA VAL A 31 4.27 9.81 10.19
C VAL A 31 5.19 11.01 10.15
N TYR A 32 6.46 10.74 9.91
CA TYR A 32 7.49 11.76 9.86
C TYR A 32 8.27 11.70 8.54
N PHE A 33 8.76 12.83 8.06
CA PHE A 33 9.56 12.92 6.83
C PHE A 33 10.49 14.14 6.88
N TRP A 34 11.55 14.10 6.09
CA TRP A 34 12.47 15.23 5.98
C TRP A 34 11.83 16.36 5.15
N ASP A 35 12.05 17.60 5.57
CA ASP A 35 11.70 18.80 4.81
C ASP A 35 12.44 18.82 3.46
N ASP A 36 13.73 18.50 3.52
CA ASP A 36 14.65 18.32 2.40
C ASP A 36 15.34 16.95 2.51
N ASP A 37 15.20 16.12 1.47
CA ASP A 37 15.73 14.75 1.45
C ASP A 37 17.27 14.70 1.34
N ILE A 38 17.93 15.82 0.99
CA ILE A 38 19.38 15.96 0.86
C ILE A 38 19.96 16.53 2.16
N GLU A 39 19.49 17.68 2.61
CA GLU A 39 20.05 18.39 3.76
C GLU A 39 19.59 17.79 5.09
N LYS A 40 18.36 17.24 5.15
CA LYS A 40 17.79 16.55 6.32
C LYS A 40 17.87 17.39 7.60
N ASN A 41 17.52 18.68 7.48
CA ASN A 41 17.63 19.62 8.58
C ASN A 41 16.43 19.51 9.55
N VAL A 42 15.22 19.32 9.02
CA VAL A 42 13.99 19.33 9.82
C VAL A 42 13.16 18.08 9.52
N CYS A 43 12.86 17.31 10.57
CA CYS A 43 11.94 16.18 10.49
C CYS A 43 10.53 16.68 10.83
N LEU A 44 9.68 16.78 9.79
CA LEU A 44 8.29 17.22 9.89
C LEU A 44 7.38 16.04 10.23
N ALA A 45 6.16 16.35 10.69
CA ALA A 45 5.15 15.37 11.06
C ALA A 45 3.82 15.66 10.36
N GLU A 46 3.15 14.61 9.90
CA GLU A 46 1.84 14.70 9.27
C GLU A 46 1.00 13.47 9.62
N GLU A 47 -0.31 13.63 9.76
CA GLU A 47 -1.24 12.52 9.94
C GLU A 47 -1.71 12.03 8.56
N LEU A 48 -1.32 10.80 8.20
CA LEU A 48 -1.61 10.19 6.90
C LEU A 48 -2.27 8.83 7.06
N TYR A 49 -3.05 8.44 6.06
CA TYR A 49 -3.49 7.04 5.89
C TYR A 49 -2.41 6.28 5.13
N VAL A 50 -1.62 5.50 5.85
CA VAL A 50 -0.45 4.81 5.29
C VAL A 50 -0.64 3.29 5.30
N ASP A 51 0.00 2.65 4.33
CA ASP A 51 0.07 1.20 4.16
C ASP A 51 1.48 0.67 4.50
N CYS A 52 2.09 1.28 5.53
CA CYS A 52 3.47 1.00 5.85
C CYS A 52 3.60 0.58 7.30
N GLN A 53 4.40 -0.46 7.51
CA GLN A 53 4.70 -1.00 8.82
C GLN A 53 6.06 -0.47 9.30
N VAL A 54 6.30 -0.56 10.60
CA VAL A 54 7.61 -0.22 11.17
C VAL A 54 8.58 -1.33 10.80
N GLY A 55 9.68 -0.99 10.11
CA GLY A 55 10.63 -1.99 9.64
C GLY A 55 11.81 -1.39 8.87
N GLU A 56 12.79 -2.23 8.56
CA GLU A 56 13.88 -1.85 7.67
C GLU A 56 13.37 -1.88 6.22
N GLY A 57 13.41 -0.73 5.56
CA GLY A 57 12.99 -0.62 4.16
C GLY A 57 12.59 0.79 3.79
N GLU A 58 11.88 0.89 2.68
CA GLU A 58 11.42 2.16 2.16
C GLU A 58 9.91 2.13 2.01
N CYS A 59 9.28 3.23 2.43
CA CYS A 59 7.87 3.52 2.21
C CYS A 59 7.80 4.97 1.76
N PHE A 60 7.28 5.20 0.57
CA PHE A 60 7.14 6.54 0.01
C PHE A 60 5.67 6.86 -0.24
N GLN A 61 5.25 8.07 0.14
CA GLN A 61 3.89 8.53 -0.10
C GLN A 61 3.84 10.04 -0.32
N GLU A 62 2.74 10.51 -0.90
CA GLU A 62 2.46 11.93 -1.03
C GLU A 62 2.18 12.57 0.34
N THR A 63 2.83 13.70 0.61
CA THR A 63 2.70 14.52 1.83
C THR A 63 2.30 15.95 1.45
N ALA A 64 2.13 16.83 2.42
CA ALA A 64 1.87 18.26 2.17
C ALA A 64 2.97 18.97 1.35
N ILE A 65 4.19 18.43 1.30
CA ILE A 65 5.33 19.03 0.59
C ILE A 65 5.84 18.17 -0.58
N GLY A 66 5.08 17.15 -0.98
CA GLY A 66 5.39 16.26 -2.10
C GLY A 66 5.59 14.81 -1.70
N PHE A 67 6.09 14.01 -2.65
CA PHE A 67 6.40 12.61 -2.44
C PHE A 67 7.64 12.43 -1.55
N ARG A 68 7.50 11.75 -0.42
CA ARG A 68 8.54 11.65 0.62
C ARG A 68 8.67 10.23 1.17
N GLN A 69 9.86 9.88 1.63
CA GLN A 69 10.07 8.69 2.46
C GLN A 69 9.49 8.92 3.85
N LEU A 70 8.76 7.92 4.36
CA LEU A 70 8.08 8.01 5.66
C LEU A 70 8.87 7.30 6.77
N TYR A 71 8.78 7.88 7.96
CA TYR A 71 9.43 7.41 9.19
C TYR A 71 8.43 7.32 10.34
N ASP A 72 8.72 6.43 11.29
CA ASP A 72 7.90 6.15 12.48
C ASP A 72 8.08 7.20 13.59
N ARG A 73 9.22 7.90 13.61
CA ARG A 73 9.64 8.75 14.74
C ARG A 73 10.07 10.15 14.32
N GLN A 74 9.92 11.10 15.25
CA GLN A 74 10.27 12.53 15.12
C GLN A 74 11.72 12.88 14.78
N ASN A 75 12.62 11.90 14.79
CA ASN A 75 14.02 12.09 14.39
C ASN A 75 14.32 11.49 13.01
N CYS A 76 13.30 10.96 12.31
CA CYS A 76 13.39 10.38 10.99
C CYS A 76 14.51 9.31 10.89
N ARG A 77 14.71 8.51 11.96
CA ARG A 77 15.71 7.43 12.02
C ARG A 77 15.16 6.03 11.85
N VAL A 78 13.86 5.85 12.08
CA VAL A 78 13.19 4.56 11.95
C VAL A 78 12.29 4.64 10.74
N SER A 79 12.70 4.01 9.64
CA SER A 79 11.93 3.96 8.40
C SER A 79 10.61 3.22 8.60
N LEU A 80 9.62 3.60 7.82
CA LEU A 80 8.51 2.73 7.51
C LEU A 80 8.86 1.91 6.25
N PHE A 81 8.24 0.74 6.14
CA PHE A 81 8.43 -0.20 5.04
C PHE A 81 7.06 -0.63 4.52
N GLU A 82 6.91 -0.65 3.21
CA GLU A 82 5.77 -1.29 2.54
C GLU A 82 6.11 -2.77 2.33
N GLU A 83 5.32 -3.67 2.90
CA GLU A 83 5.45 -5.11 2.65
C GLU A 83 5.06 -5.39 1.20
N ASN A 84 6.00 -5.19 0.28
CA ASN A 84 5.86 -5.61 -1.10
C ASN A 84 5.63 -7.12 -1.09
N GLY A 85 4.38 -7.54 -1.23
CA GLY A 85 4.00 -8.92 -1.46
C GLY A 85 4.50 -9.38 -2.82
N PHE A 86 5.77 -9.81 -2.89
CA PHE A 86 6.27 -10.65 -3.96
C PHE A 86 6.19 -12.12 -3.56
#